data_AF-W2U1C8-F1
#
_entry.id   AF-W2U1C8-F1
#
_cell.length_a   1.000
_cell.length_b   1.000
_cell.length_c   1.000
_cell.angle_alpha   90.00
_cell.angle_beta   90.00
_cell.angle_gamma   90.00
#
_symmetry.space_group_name_H-M   'P 1'
#
loop_
_entity.id
_entity.type
_entity.pdbx_description
1 polymer ?
#
loop_
_entity_poly.entity_id
_entity_poly.type
_entity_poly.pdbx_seq_one_letter_code
_entity_poly.pdbx_strand_id
1 'polypeptide(L)'
;MDEKKLNHFPLKKANVPALFVLGRPGTDKSTYSIKLATTFELSYISCGDLIRNEIKLGTSRSAQLLKPMNEGQLCPKEAVLELLKEAILKELNRGAAGFVIDGFPREMKQGELFEHEIQEFKSLVFLDVPVSAVTENLKKRANTRGRIDDNVKTIENRLMTFDRSTIPVIEHYEKEKKLLRITTTGAVEKIIRDVLKQLDKLSEKKLHTIHWSPRAGHFPNNQIVNARLEASTVKRKSIDLTPLKKAAVPIFFIAGGPGSGKGTQCEKIVAKYGLSHLSSGDLLRDEEVVLDLIKEAMLKEVAKGCKGFLVDGYPREVKQGEQFEQEIQEAKSVIFFDVTDEILIERLLKRAKTSGRVDDNLETIKKRLNTFKTATKPVVDYYEKKKKLIVAEGTIEEIFAKVAKHLDECMGQKELVDLTPLKKANVPIFFIVGGPGSGKGTQCEKIVARYSLSHLSSGDLLREEVKSSSPRGAQLNKIMEAGGLVPLEVVLNLVKEAMLKAVAKGTNGFLIDGYPREVSQGEQFEKEIYEAKSVIFFEVSDNILIERLLKRAKTSGRVDDNLETVKKRLNTFKSATAPVVEYYEKKKKLIRIQANGSIEEVFAMVVKHLDTVIATK
;
A
#
# COMPACT_ATOMS: atom_id res chain seq x y z
N MET A 1 5.69 20.64 1.01
CA MET A 1 5.34 21.48 -0.15
C MET A 1 5.27 22.90 0.38
N ASP A 2 5.96 23.85 -0.24
CA ASP A 2 6.22 25.18 0.32
C ASP A 2 4.94 26.06 0.39
N GLU A 3 4.50 26.46 1.60
CA GLU A 3 3.25 27.20 1.86
C GLU A 3 3.14 28.50 1.05
N LYS A 4 4.27 29.09 0.66
CA LYS A 4 4.32 30.34 -0.12
C LYS A 4 3.85 30.21 -1.57
N LYS A 5 3.71 28.99 -2.12
CA LYS A 5 3.21 28.77 -3.49
C LYS A 5 1.69 28.61 -3.60
N LEU A 6 0.97 28.39 -2.50
CA LEU A 6 -0.50 28.25 -2.53
C LEU A 6 -1.23 29.59 -2.73
N ASN A 7 -0.64 30.70 -2.28
CA ASN A 7 -1.32 32.00 -2.21
C ASN A 7 -1.42 32.74 -3.55
N HIS A 8 -0.85 32.24 -4.65
CA HIS A 8 -0.74 33.01 -5.92
C HIS A 8 -1.11 32.24 -7.18
N PHE A 9 -1.89 31.15 -7.11
CA PHE A 9 -2.46 30.55 -8.33
C PHE A 9 -3.85 31.14 -8.61
N PRO A 10 -4.03 31.96 -9.65
CA PRO A 10 -5.30 32.62 -9.91
C PRO A 10 -6.23 31.63 -10.63
N LEU A 11 -6.97 30.81 -9.89
CA LEU A 11 -8.08 30.03 -10.46
C LEU A 11 -9.08 30.95 -11.19
N LYS A 12 -9.21 32.20 -10.74
CA LYS A 12 -9.97 33.26 -11.42
C LYS A 12 -9.54 33.55 -12.86
N LYS A 13 -8.30 33.29 -13.26
CA LYS A 13 -7.79 33.60 -14.61
C LYS A 13 -7.94 32.45 -15.62
N ALA A 14 -8.13 31.22 -15.16
CA ALA A 14 -8.14 30.05 -16.04
C ALA A 14 -9.53 29.69 -16.59
N ASN A 15 -10.61 30.22 -15.99
CA ASN A 15 -12.00 30.03 -16.42
C ASN A 15 -12.34 28.56 -16.75
N VAL A 16 -11.85 27.64 -15.91
CA VAL A 16 -11.83 26.21 -16.20
C VAL A 16 -13.24 25.61 -16.02
N PRO A 17 -13.77 24.87 -17.00
CA PRO A 17 -15.03 24.13 -16.90
C PRO A 17 -15.21 23.40 -15.57
N ALA A 18 -16.32 23.67 -14.86
CA ALA A 18 -16.68 22.95 -13.65
C ALA A 18 -18.19 22.70 -13.60
N LEU A 19 -18.57 21.42 -13.47
CA LEU A 19 -19.95 20.97 -13.25
C LEU A 19 -20.09 20.55 -11.79
N PHE A 20 -20.98 21.22 -11.05
CA PHE A 20 -21.22 20.90 -9.65
C PHE A 20 -22.43 19.99 -9.54
N VAL A 21 -22.30 18.88 -8.83
CA VAL A 21 -23.37 17.89 -8.71
C VAL A 21 -23.83 17.79 -7.26
N LEU A 22 -25.09 18.15 -7.03
CA LEU A 22 -25.78 18.01 -5.76
C LEU A 22 -26.89 16.96 -5.86
N GLY A 23 -27.18 16.35 -4.72
CA GLY A 23 -28.24 15.36 -4.59
C GLY A 23 -28.36 14.92 -3.14
N ARG A 24 -29.56 14.52 -2.75
CA ARG A 24 -29.81 14.01 -1.40
C ARG A 24 -28.87 12.82 -1.09
N PRO A 25 -28.54 12.55 0.19
CA PRO A 25 -27.96 11.27 0.57
C PRO A 25 -28.81 10.12 -0.01
N GLY A 26 -28.20 9.09 -0.59
CA GLY A 26 -28.94 7.95 -1.17
C GLY A 26 -29.24 8.03 -2.68
N THR A 27 -28.99 9.16 -3.34
CA THR A 27 -29.32 9.36 -4.77
C THR A 27 -28.32 8.78 -5.78
N ASP A 28 -27.31 8.04 -5.32
CA ASP A 28 -26.21 7.53 -6.17
C ASP A 28 -25.46 8.62 -6.95
N LYS A 29 -25.50 9.86 -6.45
CA LYS A 29 -24.87 11.02 -7.08
C LYS A 29 -23.42 10.83 -7.50
N SER A 30 -22.63 10.08 -6.72
CA SER A 30 -21.22 9.82 -7.03
C SER A 30 -21.09 8.96 -8.29
N THR A 31 -21.96 7.98 -8.48
CA THR A 31 -22.03 7.15 -9.69
C THR A 31 -22.32 8.00 -10.92
N TYR A 32 -23.33 8.86 -10.83
CA TYR A 32 -23.67 9.78 -11.92
C TYR A 32 -22.55 10.79 -12.20
N SER A 33 -21.90 11.30 -11.16
CA SER A 33 -20.81 12.27 -11.27
C SER A 33 -19.58 11.67 -11.95
N ILE A 34 -19.21 10.43 -11.61
CA ILE A 34 -18.13 9.70 -12.28
C ILE A 34 -18.46 9.50 -13.74
N LYS A 35 -19.69 9.05 -14.05
CA LYS A 35 -20.08 8.83 -15.44
C LYS A 35 -20.10 10.13 -16.26
N LEU A 36 -20.60 11.23 -15.68
CA LEU A 36 -20.53 12.56 -16.29
C LEU A 36 -19.07 12.96 -16.55
N ALA A 37 -18.18 12.76 -15.58
CA ALA A 37 -16.75 13.05 -15.72
C ALA A 37 -16.11 12.24 -16.85
N THR A 38 -16.33 10.93 -16.90
CA THR A 38 -15.84 10.06 -17.98
C THR A 38 -16.41 10.46 -19.33
N THR A 39 -17.72 10.72 -19.41
CA THR A 39 -18.38 11.07 -20.67
C THR A 39 -17.89 12.40 -21.23
N PHE A 40 -17.62 13.38 -20.36
CA PHE A 40 -17.12 14.71 -20.73
C PHE A 40 -15.60 14.85 -20.72
N GLU A 41 -14.85 13.78 -20.37
CA GLU A 41 -13.40 13.80 -20.23
C GLU A 41 -12.91 14.87 -19.25
N LEU A 42 -13.62 15.01 -18.12
CA LEU A 42 -13.30 15.93 -17.03
C LEU A 42 -12.73 15.15 -15.84
N SER A 43 -11.93 15.80 -15.00
CA SER A 43 -11.47 15.21 -13.74
C SER A 43 -12.62 15.16 -12.74
N TYR A 44 -12.80 14.00 -12.12
CA TYR A 44 -13.78 13.82 -11.04
C TYR A 44 -13.18 14.18 -9.67
N ILE A 45 -13.88 15.00 -8.90
CA ILE A 45 -13.51 15.37 -7.54
C ILE A 45 -14.72 15.19 -6.63
N SER A 46 -14.60 14.38 -5.57
CA SER A 46 -15.64 14.23 -4.54
C SER A 46 -15.25 14.91 -3.24
N CYS A 47 -16.00 15.94 -2.83
CA CYS A 47 -15.74 16.61 -1.55
C CYS A 47 -15.86 15.66 -0.36
N GLY A 48 -16.79 14.70 -0.44
CA GLY A 48 -16.91 13.67 0.60
C GLY A 48 -15.67 12.77 0.71
N ASP A 49 -15.04 12.43 -0.41
CA ASP A 49 -13.82 11.60 -0.40
C ASP A 49 -12.58 12.41 0.02
N LEU A 50 -12.49 13.69 -0.37
CA LEU A 50 -11.45 14.58 0.12
C LEU A 50 -11.44 14.67 1.65
N ILE A 51 -12.62 14.93 2.24
CA ILE A 51 -12.78 14.99 3.71
C ILE A 51 -12.42 13.65 4.35
N ARG A 52 -12.91 12.53 3.82
CA ARG A 52 -12.59 11.19 4.36
C ARG A 52 -11.11 10.87 4.27
N ASN A 53 -10.45 11.20 3.17
CA ASN A 53 -9.03 10.96 3.00
C ASN A 53 -8.20 11.83 3.96
N GLU A 54 -8.58 13.10 4.15
CA GLU A 54 -7.95 13.97 5.13
C GLU A 54 -8.08 13.41 6.55
N ILE A 55 -9.26 12.92 6.93
CA ILE A 55 -9.48 12.25 8.22
C ILE A 55 -8.60 11.01 8.36
N LYS A 56 -8.50 10.17 7.30
CA LYS A 56 -7.66 8.97 7.30
C LYS A 56 -6.17 9.29 7.48
N LEU A 57 -5.70 10.40 6.93
CA LEU A 57 -4.29 10.83 7.02
C LEU A 57 -3.92 11.36 8.41
N GLY A 58 -4.89 11.72 9.26
CA GLY A 58 -4.64 12.17 10.63
C GLY A 58 -3.86 13.49 10.71
N THR A 59 -4.08 14.41 9.78
CA THR A 59 -3.48 15.74 9.75
C THR A 59 -4.01 16.62 10.90
N SER A 60 -3.40 17.79 11.07
CA SER A 60 -3.89 18.81 12.01
C SER A 60 -5.32 19.27 11.69
N ARG A 61 -5.74 19.24 10.42
CA ARG A 61 -7.08 19.60 9.96
C ARG A 61 -8.11 18.49 10.23
N SER A 62 -7.69 17.23 10.41
CA SER A 62 -8.61 16.09 10.61
C SER A 62 -9.50 16.24 11.85
N ALA A 63 -9.01 16.87 12.92
CA ALA A 63 -9.74 17.00 14.18
C ALA A 63 -11.06 17.77 14.04
N GLN A 64 -11.07 18.84 13.22
CA GLN A 64 -12.27 19.65 12.97
C GLN A 64 -13.22 19.03 11.92
N LEU A 65 -12.76 18.04 11.16
CA LEU A 65 -13.55 17.37 10.12
C LEU A 65 -14.23 16.10 10.64
N LEU A 66 -13.57 15.37 11.55
CA LEU A 66 -14.01 14.06 12.01
C LEU A 66 -15.39 14.09 12.67
N LYS A 67 -15.58 14.98 13.65
CA LYS A 67 -16.83 15.03 14.42
C LYS A 67 -18.04 15.41 13.55
N PRO A 68 -18.03 16.52 12.77
CA PRO A 68 -19.17 16.87 11.92
C PRO A 68 -19.49 15.80 10.87
N MET A 69 -18.46 15.17 10.29
CA MET A 69 -18.63 14.11 9.29
C MET A 69 -19.38 12.89 9.87
N ASN A 70 -18.97 12.44 11.06
CA ASN A 70 -19.59 11.29 11.75
C ASN A 70 -21.00 11.61 12.25
N GLU A 71 -21.26 12.85 12.65
CA GLU A 71 -22.59 13.29 13.10
C GLU A 71 -23.54 13.60 11.94
N GLY A 72 -23.06 13.56 10.69
CA GLY A 72 -23.86 13.85 9.50
C GLY A 72 -24.09 15.33 9.24
N GLN A 73 -23.32 16.19 9.91
CA GLN A 73 -23.37 17.64 9.80
C GLN A 73 -22.46 18.16 8.68
N LEU A 74 -22.50 19.46 8.42
CA LEU A 74 -21.56 20.12 7.51
C LEU A 74 -20.19 20.27 8.19
N CYS A 75 -19.14 19.94 7.45
CA CYS A 75 -17.78 20.25 7.87
C CYS A 75 -17.50 21.76 7.73
N PRO A 76 -16.54 22.32 8.50
CA PRO A 76 -16.17 23.73 8.41
C PRO A 76 -15.85 24.15 6.97
N LYS A 77 -16.49 25.20 6.50
CA LYS A 77 -16.43 25.66 5.10
C LYS A 77 -15.02 26.02 4.64
N GLU A 78 -14.20 26.63 5.50
CA GLU A 78 -12.81 26.97 5.20
C GLU A 78 -11.99 25.71 4.94
N ALA A 79 -12.12 24.70 5.82
CA ALA A 79 -11.43 23.42 5.67
C ALA A 79 -11.86 22.66 4.40
N VAL A 80 -13.16 22.69 4.07
CA VAL A 80 -13.67 22.06 2.84
C VAL A 80 -13.14 22.77 1.60
N LEU A 81 -13.11 24.10 1.61
CA LEU A 81 -12.62 24.90 0.49
C LEU A 81 -11.12 24.70 0.26
N GLU A 82 -10.31 24.67 1.32
CA GLU A 82 -8.87 24.39 1.22
C GLU A 82 -8.59 23.02 0.59
N LEU A 83 -9.27 21.96 1.06
CA LEU A 83 -9.15 20.62 0.47
C LEU A 83 -9.56 20.61 -1.01
N LEU A 84 -10.63 21.32 -1.36
CA LEU A 84 -11.10 21.42 -2.74
C LEU A 84 -10.07 22.16 -3.62
N LYS A 85 -9.47 23.25 -3.13
CA LYS A 85 -8.41 23.98 -3.85
C LYS A 85 -7.19 23.10 -4.11
N GLU A 86 -6.73 22.39 -3.08
CA GLU A 86 -5.59 21.47 -3.20
C GLU A 86 -5.85 20.38 -4.25
N ALA A 87 -7.08 19.83 -4.26
CA ALA A 87 -7.49 18.82 -5.24
C ALA A 87 -7.55 19.38 -6.66
N ILE A 88 -8.16 20.56 -6.85
CA ILE A 88 -8.24 21.22 -8.16
C ILE A 88 -6.84 21.53 -8.69
N LEU A 89 -5.97 22.13 -7.86
CA LEU A 89 -4.59 22.46 -8.25
C LEU A 89 -3.80 21.22 -8.65
N LYS A 90 -3.96 20.12 -7.90
CA LYS A 90 -3.31 18.85 -8.20
C LYS A 90 -3.74 18.29 -9.57
N GLU A 91 -5.02 18.38 -9.91
CA GLU A 91 -5.54 17.90 -11.18
C GLU A 91 -5.19 18.84 -12.35
N LEU A 92 -5.18 20.16 -12.15
CA LEU A 92 -4.68 21.12 -13.15
C LEU A 92 -3.21 20.87 -13.48
N ASN A 93 -2.38 20.61 -12.47
CA ASN A 93 -0.96 20.25 -12.68
C ASN A 93 -0.79 18.93 -13.46
N ARG A 94 -1.84 18.11 -13.55
CA ARG A 94 -1.88 16.88 -14.34
C ARG A 94 -2.50 17.08 -15.73
N GLY A 95 -2.86 18.32 -16.08
CA GLY A 95 -3.45 18.66 -17.38
C GLY A 95 -4.97 18.49 -17.44
N ALA A 96 -5.68 18.55 -16.31
CA ALA A 96 -7.14 18.47 -16.31
C ALA A 96 -7.76 19.61 -17.15
N ALA A 97 -8.64 19.23 -18.09
CA ALA A 97 -9.38 20.17 -18.95
C ALA A 97 -10.59 20.79 -18.23
N GLY A 98 -11.01 20.21 -17.11
CA GLY A 98 -12.06 20.70 -16.24
C GLY A 98 -12.53 19.67 -15.23
N PHE A 99 -13.64 19.96 -14.54
CA PHE A 99 -14.04 19.22 -13.34
C PHE A 99 -15.51 18.83 -13.31
N VAL A 100 -15.78 17.65 -12.76
CA VAL A 100 -17.07 17.34 -12.13
C VAL A 100 -16.85 17.27 -10.63
N ILE A 101 -17.49 18.17 -9.89
CA ILE A 101 -17.33 18.32 -8.44
C ILE A 101 -18.59 17.79 -7.74
N ASP A 102 -18.46 16.64 -7.07
CA ASP A 102 -19.55 15.97 -6.35
C ASP A 102 -19.65 16.45 -4.89
N GLY A 103 -20.85 16.93 -4.54
CA GLY A 103 -21.23 17.19 -3.15
C GLY A 103 -20.79 18.55 -2.61
N PHE A 104 -20.63 19.56 -3.47
CA PHE A 104 -20.32 20.94 -3.13
C PHE A 104 -21.01 21.91 -4.11
N PRO A 105 -21.43 23.12 -3.68
CA PRO A 105 -21.51 23.61 -2.30
C PRO A 105 -22.69 23.01 -1.54
N ARG A 106 -22.56 22.83 -0.22
CA ARG A 106 -23.65 22.31 0.65
C ARG A 106 -24.31 23.37 1.52
N GLU A 107 -23.77 24.58 1.57
CA GLU A 107 -24.32 25.77 2.22
C GLU A 107 -23.97 27.03 1.40
N MET A 108 -24.73 28.11 1.59
CA MET A 108 -24.54 29.36 0.83
C MET A 108 -23.14 29.94 0.99
N LYS A 109 -22.60 29.96 2.21
CA LYS A 109 -21.27 30.49 2.50
C LYS A 109 -20.14 29.73 1.80
N GLN A 110 -20.31 28.41 1.57
CA GLN A 110 -19.36 27.65 0.76
C GLN A 110 -19.38 28.11 -0.69
N GLY A 111 -20.56 28.41 -1.23
CA GLY A 111 -20.73 28.97 -2.57
C GLY A 111 -20.06 30.34 -2.68
N GLU A 112 -20.41 31.27 -1.80
CA GLU A 112 -19.86 32.63 -1.76
C GLU A 112 -18.32 32.64 -1.69
N LEU A 113 -17.73 31.82 -0.81
CA LEU A 113 -16.27 31.70 -0.70
C LEU A 113 -15.65 31.12 -1.98
N PHE A 114 -16.28 30.12 -2.59
CA PHE A 114 -15.80 29.55 -3.84
C PHE A 114 -15.81 30.56 -4.98
N GLU A 115 -16.88 31.35 -5.13
CA GLU A 115 -16.96 32.39 -6.16
C GLU A 115 -15.97 33.53 -5.91
N HIS A 116 -15.78 33.90 -4.65
CA HIS A 116 -14.83 34.92 -4.26
C HIS A 116 -13.37 34.51 -4.55
N GLU A 117 -13.00 33.28 -4.20
CA GLU A 117 -11.59 32.83 -4.18
C GLU A 117 -11.18 31.99 -5.39
N ILE A 118 -12.13 31.35 -6.08
CA ILE A 118 -11.87 30.36 -7.14
C ILE A 118 -12.49 30.82 -8.46
N GLN A 119 -13.81 30.68 -8.63
CA GLN A 119 -14.54 31.08 -9.84
C GLN A 119 -16.06 31.09 -9.64
N GLU A 120 -16.79 31.84 -10.46
CA GLU A 120 -18.26 31.88 -10.45
C GLU A 120 -18.88 30.50 -10.75
N PHE A 121 -20.01 30.18 -10.12
CA PHE A 121 -20.83 29.04 -10.51
C PHE A 121 -21.54 29.32 -11.83
N LYS A 122 -21.18 28.58 -12.87
CA LYS A 122 -21.86 28.67 -14.18
C LYS A 122 -23.06 27.72 -14.30
N SER A 123 -22.96 26.55 -13.67
CA SER A 123 -24.00 25.53 -13.73
C SER A 123 -23.91 24.58 -12.54
N LEU A 124 -25.06 24.26 -11.95
CA LEU A 124 -25.19 23.31 -10.85
C LEU A 124 -26.24 22.26 -11.20
N VAL A 125 -25.84 20.98 -11.25
CA VAL A 125 -26.73 19.86 -11.48
C VAL A 125 -27.32 19.41 -10.16
N PHE A 126 -28.65 19.40 -10.06
CA PHE A 126 -29.36 18.78 -8.95
C PHE A 126 -30.03 17.49 -9.41
N LEU A 127 -29.55 16.37 -8.86
CA LEU A 127 -30.11 15.04 -9.06
C LEU A 127 -31.30 14.86 -8.10
N ASP A 128 -32.50 15.07 -8.65
CA ASP A 128 -33.76 15.04 -7.93
C ASP A 128 -34.35 13.63 -7.95
N VAL A 129 -34.14 12.88 -6.86
CA VAL A 129 -34.73 11.56 -6.65
C VAL A 129 -35.91 11.69 -5.68
N PRO A 130 -37.05 11.03 -5.94
CA PRO A 130 -38.13 10.91 -4.97
C PRO A 130 -37.66 10.37 -3.62
N VAL A 131 -38.14 10.95 -2.52
CA VAL A 131 -37.72 10.59 -1.15
C VAL A 131 -37.96 9.10 -0.83
N SER A 132 -38.99 8.50 -1.42
CA SER A 132 -39.28 7.06 -1.30
C SER A 132 -38.13 6.18 -1.81
N ALA A 133 -37.60 6.47 -3.00
CA ALA A 133 -36.46 5.75 -3.59
C ALA A 133 -35.15 6.03 -2.84
N VAL A 134 -34.98 7.27 -2.34
CA VAL A 134 -33.85 7.62 -1.46
C VAL A 134 -33.83 6.76 -0.20
N THR A 135 -34.99 6.58 0.43
CA THR A 135 -35.12 5.81 1.68
C THR A 135 -34.77 4.34 1.48
N GLU A 136 -35.21 3.73 0.38
CA GLU A 136 -34.88 2.34 0.06
C GLU A 136 -33.38 2.15 -0.20
N ASN A 137 -32.76 3.06 -0.98
CA ASN A 137 -31.33 3.04 -1.25
C ASN A 137 -30.50 3.24 0.01
N LEU A 138 -30.93 4.11 0.93
CA LEU A 138 -30.29 4.31 2.22
C LEU A 138 -30.39 3.09 3.13
N LYS A 139 -31.54 2.40 3.15
CA LYS A 139 -31.71 1.13 3.87
C LYS A 139 -30.82 0.02 3.32
N LYS A 140 -30.77 -0.15 1.99
CA LYS A 140 -29.82 -1.07 1.33
C LYS A 140 -28.37 -0.69 1.66
N ARG A 141 -28.06 0.61 1.76
CA ARG A 141 -26.72 1.09 2.08
C ARG A 141 -26.31 0.90 3.54
N ALA A 142 -27.25 0.97 4.48
CA ALA A 142 -26.99 0.67 5.88
C ALA A 142 -26.79 -0.85 6.12
N ASN A 143 -27.41 -1.69 5.28
CA ASN A 143 -27.38 -3.15 5.40
C ASN A 143 -26.25 -3.83 4.59
N THR A 144 -25.62 -3.11 3.66
CA THR A 144 -24.40 -3.52 2.94
C THR A 144 -23.18 -2.87 3.58
N ARG A 145 -21.95 -3.33 3.32
CA ARG A 145 -20.65 -2.78 3.83
C ARG A 145 -20.46 -1.31 3.43
N GLY A 146 -21.27 -0.42 4.03
CA GLY A 146 -21.41 0.97 3.65
C GLY A 146 -20.33 1.85 4.23
N ARG A 147 -20.38 3.15 3.87
CA ARG A 147 -19.38 4.13 4.31
C ARG A 147 -19.23 4.02 5.82
N ILE A 148 -17.99 4.11 6.29
CA ILE A 148 -17.65 3.84 7.70
C ILE A 148 -18.45 4.77 8.64
N ASP A 149 -18.81 5.95 8.14
CA ASP A 149 -19.61 7.00 8.76
C ASP A 149 -21.14 6.90 8.55
N ASP A 150 -21.65 5.88 7.85
CA ASP A 150 -23.09 5.73 7.57
C ASP A 150 -23.76 4.82 8.63
N ASN A 151 -24.34 5.41 9.68
CA ASN A 151 -25.34 4.76 10.53
C ASN A 151 -26.73 5.42 10.36
N VAL A 152 -27.80 4.80 10.88
CA VAL A 152 -29.19 5.28 10.72
C VAL A 152 -29.33 6.74 11.14
N LYS A 153 -28.82 7.08 12.34
CA LYS A 153 -28.88 8.44 12.90
C LYS A 153 -28.08 9.44 12.06
N THR A 154 -26.90 9.04 11.59
CA THR A 154 -26.06 9.87 10.72
C THR A 154 -26.71 10.10 9.35
N ILE A 155 -27.37 9.10 8.80
CA ILE A 155 -28.12 9.21 7.54
C ILE A 155 -29.31 10.18 7.70
N GLU A 156 -30.07 10.05 8.79
CA GLU A 156 -31.17 10.96 9.13
C GLU A 156 -30.65 12.40 9.28
N ASN A 157 -29.56 12.59 10.04
CA ASN A 157 -28.93 13.90 10.20
C ASN A 157 -28.44 14.48 8.87
N ARG A 158 -27.94 13.64 7.95
CA ARG A 158 -27.53 14.09 6.61
C ARG A 158 -28.71 14.55 5.77
N LEU A 159 -29.85 13.86 5.86
CA LEU A 159 -31.09 14.26 5.20
C LEU A 159 -31.58 15.60 5.77
N MET A 160 -31.68 15.72 7.11
CA MET A 160 -32.06 16.97 7.76
C MET A 160 -31.11 18.11 7.42
N THR A 161 -29.80 17.86 7.42
CA THR A 161 -28.77 18.84 7.05
C THR A 161 -28.91 19.26 5.59
N PHE A 162 -29.22 18.32 4.69
CA PHE A 162 -29.47 18.60 3.28
C PHE A 162 -30.69 19.51 3.11
N ASP A 163 -31.80 19.18 3.74
CA ASP A 163 -33.02 19.99 3.66
C ASP A 163 -32.83 21.38 4.28
N ARG A 164 -32.13 21.46 5.42
CA ARG A 164 -31.86 22.74 6.10
C ARG A 164 -30.85 23.63 5.38
N SER A 165 -29.82 23.05 4.77
CA SER A 165 -28.63 23.80 4.34
C SER A 165 -28.36 23.72 2.84
N THR A 166 -28.61 22.57 2.21
CA THR A 166 -28.36 22.38 0.78
C THR A 166 -29.55 22.77 -0.09
N ILE A 167 -30.80 22.59 0.35
CA ILE A 167 -31.98 23.06 -0.40
C ILE A 167 -31.94 24.58 -0.65
N PRO A 168 -31.61 25.44 0.33
CA PRO A 168 -31.47 26.88 0.08
C PRO A 168 -30.44 27.23 -1.01
N VAL A 169 -29.35 26.44 -1.11
CA VAL A 169 -28.35 26.58 -2.18
C VAL A 169 -28.97 26.25 -3.54
N ILE A 170 -29.72 25.15 -3.61
CA ILE A 170 -30.41 24.71 -4.84
C ILE A 170 -31.41 25.78 -5.28
N GLU A 171 -32.25 26.27 -4.37
CA GLU A 171 -33.25 27.31 -4.65
C GLU A 171 -32.61 28.63 -5.08
N HIS A 172 -31.48 29.01 -4.48
CA HIS A 172 -30.73 30.20 -4.86
C HIS A 172 -30.24 30.10 -6.31
N TYR A 173 -29.52 29.04 -6.67
CA TYR A 173 -29.01 28.88 -8.04
C TYR A 173 -30.12 28.56 -9.06
N GLU A 174 -31.29 28.08 -8.63
CA GLU A 174 -32.49 27.99 -9.46
C GLU A 174 -33.03 29.36 -9.83
N LYS A 175 -33.13 30.28 -8.85
CA LYS A 175 -33.51 31.69 -9.08
C LYS A 175 -32.53 32.41 -9.99
N GLU A 176 -31.23 32.12 -9.86
CA GLU A 176 -30.19 32.64 -10.76
C GLU A 176 -30.19 31.99 -12.15
N LYS A 177 -31.06 31.01 -12.42
CA LYS A 177 -31.12 30.24 -13.68
C LYS A 177 -29.83 29.49 -14.00
N LYS A 178 -29.06 29.13 -12.97
CA LYS A 178 -27.82 28.33 -13.03
C LYS A 178 -28.07 26.86 -12.64
N LEU A 179 -29.26 26.51 -12.17
CA LEU A 179 -29.61 25.13 -11.78
C LEU A 179 -30.07 24.29 -12.98
N LEU A 180 -29.53 23.07 -13.08
CA LEU A 180 -29.99 21.99 -13.94
C LEU A 180 -30.67 20.92 -13.10
N ARG A 181 -32.00 20.93 -13.04
CA ARG A 181 -32.76 19.94 -12.28
C ARG A 181 -32.99 18.69 -13.12
N ILE A 182 -32.45 17.56 -12.67
CA ILE A 182 -32.52 16.28 -13.38
C ILE A 182 -33.27 15.26 -12.52
N THR A 183 -34.46 14.89 -12.95
CA THR A 183 -35.23 13.83 -12.31
C THR A 183 -34.63 12.48 -12.68
N THR A 184 -34.04 11.78 -11.72
CA THR A 184 -33.20 10.60 -12.00
C THR A 184 -34.00 9.28 -12.06
N THR A 185 -35.22 9.30 -12.59
CA THR A 185 -35.98 8.07 -12.82
C THR A 185 -35.53 7.44 -14.15
N GLY A 186 -34.65 6.45 -14.07
CA GLY A 186 -34.22 5.64 -15.22
C GLY A 186 -32.71 5.38 -15.31
N ALA A 187 -32.28 4.83 -16.45
CA ALA A 187 -30.89 4.48 -16.72
C ALA A 187 -29.95 5.71 -16.74
N VAL A 188 -28.67 5.49 -16.41
CA VAL A 188 -27.63 6.53 -16.31
C VAL A 188 -27.50 7.35 -17.60
N GLU A 189 -27.68 6.71 -18.75
CA GLU A 189 -27.59 7.32 -20.09
C GLU A 189 -28.72 8.32 -20.36
N LYS A 190 -29.88 8.14 -19.73
CA LYS A 190 -30.98 9.11 -19.79
C LYS A 190 -30.60 10.38 -19.03
N ILE A 191 -30.02 10.23 -17.84
CA ILE A 191 -29.61 11.36 -16.99
C ILE A 191 -28.53 12.21 -17.68
N ILE A 192 -27.55 11.58 -18.32
CA ILE A 192 -26.53 12.30 -19.09
C ILE A 192 -27.14 13.09 -20.26
N ARG A 193 -28.08 12.47 -21.00
CA ARG A 193 -28.81 13.16 -22.08
C ARG A 193 -29.61 14.34 -21.57
N ASP A 194 -30.24 14.22 -20.40
CA ASP A 194 -31.02 15.30 -19.82
C ASP A 194 -30.12 16.45 -19.35
N VAL A 195 -28.95 16.15 -18.77
CA VAL A 195 -27.93 17.17 -18.42
C VAL A 195 -27.48 17.93 -19.67
N LEU A 196 -27.15 17.22 -20.75
CA LEU A 196 -26.75 17.82 -22.03
C LEU A 196 -27.81 18.74 -22.61
N LYS A 197 -29.04 18.25 -22.73
CA LYS A 197 -30.16 19.03 -23.25
C LYS A 197 -30.37 20.32 -22.46
N GLN A 198 -30.13 20.31 -21.15
CA GLN A 198 -30.26 21.51 -20.34
C GLN A 198 -29.03 22.43 -20.46
N LEU A 199 -27.82 21.89 -20.59
CA LEU A 199 -26.62 22.67 -20.87
C LEU A 199 -26.72 23.41 -22.22
N ASP A 200 -27.25 22.76 -23.26
CA ASP A 200 -27.48 23.39 -24.57
C ASP A 200 -28.50 24.53 -24.48
N LYS A 201 -29.60 24.33 -23.74
CA LYS A 201 -30.58 25.40 -23.50
C LYS A 201 -29.98 26.60 -22.76
N LEU A 202 -28.96 26.39 -21.92
CA LEU A 202 -28.24 27.49 -21.27
C LEU A 202 -27.33 28.24 -22.24
N SER A 203 -26.72 27.55 -23.21
CA SER A 203 -25.82 28.17 -24.19
C SER A 203 -26.57 29.00 -25.24
N GLU A 204 -27.79 28.60 -25.63
CA GLU A 204 -28.60 29.29 -26.64
C GLU A 204 -29.28 30.59 -26.13
N LYS A 205 -29.49 30.75 -24.82
CA LYS A 205 -30.33 31.81 -24.22
C LYS A 205 -29.76 33.23 -24.21
N LYS A 206 -28.75 33.57 -25.02
CA LYS A 206 -28.05 34.88 -25.01
C LYS A 206 -27.62 35.35 -23.60
N LEU A 207 -27.36 34.40 -22.68
CA LEU A 207 -26.60 34.68 -21.46
C LEU A 207 -25.14 34.85 -21.88
N HIS A 208 -24.83 36.03 -22.41
CA HIS A 208 -23.50 36.42 -22.86
C HIS A 208 -22.55 36.46 -21.66
N THR A 209 -21.84 35.35 -21.44
CA THR A 209 -20.53 35.21 -20.74
C THR A 209 -20.05 33.77 -20.72
N ILE A 210 -20.92 32.78 -20.97
CA ILE A 210 -20.50 31.37 -21.06
C ILE A 210 -19.88 31.08 -22.43
N HIS A 211 -18.74 31.71 -22.71
CA HIS A 211 -17.89 31.31 -23.82
C HIS A 211 -17.14 30.02 -23.43
N TRP A 212 -17.72 28.88 -23.79
CA TRP A 212 -17.00 27.61 -23.94
C TRP A 212 -16.09 27.72 -25.20
N SER A 213 -15.07 28.57 -25.14
CA SER A 213 -14.30 29.01 -26.33
C SER A 213 -13.02 28.18 -26.56
N PRO A 214 -12.59 27.96 -27.80
CA PRO A 214 -11.90 26.77 -28.28
C PRO A 214 -10.38 26.90 -28.22
N ARG A 215 -9.81 26.95 -27.01
CA ARG A 215 -8.38 26.70 -26.82
C ARG A 215 -8.20 25.77 -25.60
N ALA A 216 -8.18 24.47 -25.89
CA ALA A 216 -7.86 23.34 -24.98
C ALA A 216 -8.96 22.72 -24.09
N GLY A 217 -10.26 23.02 -24.27
CA GLY A 217 -11.32 22.28 -23.56
C GLY A 217 -12.71 22.52 -24.13
N HIS A 218 -13.21 21.60 -24.96
CA HIS A 218 -14.61 21.58 -25.41
C HIS A 218 -15.41 20.60 -24.56
N PHE A 219 -16.61 20.97 -24.14
CA PHE A 219 -17.64 19.95 -23.91
C PHE A 219 -17.88 19.24 -25.25
N PRO A 220 -17.80 17.90 -25.31
CA PRO A 220 -18.04 17.18 -26.55
C PRO A 220 -19.42 17.52 -27.12
N ASN A 221 -19.50 17.81 -28.43
CA ASN A 221 -20.77 18.12 -29.10
C ASN A 221 -21.76 16.96 -28.92
N ASN A 222 -23.06 17.23 -28.98
CA ASN A 222 -24.14 16.24 -28.87
C ASN A 222 -23.91 15.00 -29.74
N GLN A 223 -23.33 15.14 -30.94
CA GLN A 223 -22.97 13.97 -31.76
C GLN A 223 -21.87 13.10 -31.13
N ILE A 224 -20.83 13.69 -30.53
CA ILE A 224 -19.76 12.96 -29.85
C ILE A 224 -20.32 12.30 -28.59
N VAL A 225 -21.16 13.01 -27.82
CA VAL A 225 -21.74 12.40 -26.62
C VAL A 225 -22.78 11.36 -26.96
N ASN A 226 -23.62 11.58 -27.98
CA ASN A 226 -24.53 10.55 -28.46
C ASN A 226 -23.76 9.34 -29.01
N ALA A 227 -22.67 9.53 -29.76
CA ALA A 227 -21.80 8.43 -30.18
C ALA A 227 -21.13 7.70 -28.99
N ARG A 228 -20.77 8.43 -27.93
CA ARG A 228 -20.23 7.83 -26.68
C ARG A 228 -21.31 7.11 -25.88
N LEU A 229 -22.52 7.64 -25.85
CA LEU A 229 -23.70 7.04 -25.22
C LEU A 229 -24.15 5.80 -25.99
N GLU A 230 -24.16 5.87 -27.32
CA GLU A 230 -24.40 4.75 -28.23
C GLU A 230 -23.29 3.70 -28.09
N ALA A 231 -22.02 4.10 -27.99
CA ALA A 231 -20.93 3.17 -27.65
C ALA A 231 -21.04 2.57 -26.23
N SER A 232 -21.89 3.15 -25.36
CA SER A 232 -22.18 2.64 -24.01
C SER A 232 -23.46 1.81 -23.91
N THR A 233 -24.45 2.03 -24.81
CA THR A 233 -25.68 1.23 -24.93
C THR A 233 -25.55 0.08 -25.94
N VAL A 234 -24.68 0.20 -26.93
CA VAL A 234 -24.14 -0.92 -27.69
C VAL A 234 -23.26 -1.70 -26.73
N LYS A 235 -23.49 -3.02 -26.60
CA LYS A 235 -22.75 -3.99 -25.77
C LYS A 235 -21.40 -3.42 -25.32
N ARG A 236 -21.28 -3.14 -24.00
CA ARG A 236 -20.08 -2.60 -23.33
C ARG A 236 -18.84 -2.91 -24.14
N LYS A 237 -18.17 -1.87 -24.65
CA LYS A 237 -16.86 -2.02 -25.29
C LYS A 237 -16.01 -2.85 -24.34
N SER A 238 -15.69 -4.08 -24.73
CA SER A 238 -14.94 -5.02 -23.92
C SER A 238 -13.66 -4.34 -23.45
N ILE A 239 -13.47 -4.22 -22.14
CA ILE A 239 -12.20 -3.74 -21.59
C ILE A 239 -11.12 -4.68 -22.12
N ASP A 240 -10.11 -4.13 -22.81
CA ASP A 240 -9.04 -4.93 -23.36
C ASP A 240 -8.13 -5.44 -22.23
N LEU A 241 -8.33 -6.69 -21.86
CA LEU A 241 -7.56 -7.39 -20.83
C LEU A 241 -6.30 -8.05 -21.39
N THR A 242 -5.97 -7.85 -22.66
CA THR A 242 -4.74 -8.39 -23.28
C THR A 242 -3.47 -8.04 -22.50
N PRO A 243 -3.26 -6.80 -21.99
CA PRO A 243 -2.09 -6.48 -21.18
C PRO A 243 -2.02 -7.29 -19.89
N LEU A 244 -3.15 -7.48 -19.23
CA LEU A 244 -3.25 -8.25 -17.99
C LEU A 244 -2.97 -9.74 -18.23
N LYS A 245 -3.58 -10.31 -19.28
CA LYS A 245 -3.34 -11.72 -19.67
C LYS A 245 -1.89 -11.96 -20.08
N LYS A 246 -1.28 -11.00 -20.79
CA LYS A 246 0.15 -11.07 -21.18
C LYS A 246 1.09 -10.94 -19.99
N ALA A 247 0.75 -10.14 -18.99
CA ALA A 247 1.54 -10.00 -17.77
C ALA A 247 1.55 -11.29 -16.93
N ALA A 248 0.48 -12.10 -17.03
CA ALA A 248 0.36 -13.40 -16.36
C ALA A 248 0.67 -13.37 -14.85
N VAL A 249 0.37 -12.25 -14.19
CA VAL A 249 0.65 -12.05 -12.78
C VAL A 249 -0.41 -12.74 -11.90
N PRO A 250 -0.03 -13.31 -10.74
CA PRO A 250 -0.96 -14.06 -9.88
C PRO A 250 -2.00 -13.15 -9.20
N ILE A 251 -3.19 -13.70 -8.97
CA ILE A 251 -4.29 -13.05 -8.24
C ILE A 251 -4.64 -13.87 -7.01
N PHE A 252 -4.76 -13.18 -5.87
CA PHE A 252 -5.17 -13.76 -4.60
C PHE A 252 -6.41 -13.05 -4.09
N PHE A 253 -7.47 -13.80 -3.79
CA PHE A 253 -8.64 -13.25 -3.12
C PHE A 253 -8.43 -13.27 -1.61
N ILE A 254 -8.90 -12.23 -0.94
CA ILE A 254 -8.80 -12.08 0.50
C ILE A 254 -10.19 -12.20 1.14
N ALA A 255 -10.34 -13.19 2.01
CA ALA A 255 -11.59 -13.49 2.73
C ALA A 255 -11.39 -13.44 4.25
N GLY A 256 -12.45 -13.14 4.99
CA GLY A 256 -12.42 -13.12 6.45
C GLY A 256 -13.51 -12.24 7.06
N GLY A 257 -13.94 -12.56 8.28
CA GLY A 257 -14.93 -11.76 9.01
C GLY A 257 -14.47 -10.33 9.33
N PRO A 258 -15.38 -9.37 9.54
CA PRO A 258 -15.02 -8.04 10.03
C PRO A 258 -14.18 -8.14 11.31
N GLY A 259 -13.05 -7.44 11.39
CA GLY A 259 -12.16 -7.52 12.57
C GLY A 259 -11.12 -8.66 12.53
N SER A 260 -11.11 -9.49 11.46
CA SER A 260 -10.16 -10.61 11.35
C SER A 260 -8.69 -10.21 11.12
N GLY A 261 -8.39 -8.93 10.93
CA GLY A 261 -7.02 -8.44 10.69
C GLY A 261 -6.57 -8.41 9.23
N LYS A 262 -7.47 -8.71 8.27
CA LYS A 262 -7.22 -8.66 6.80
C LYS A 262 -6.36 -7.48 6.35
N GLY A 263 -6.75 -6.24 6.70
CA GLY A 263 -6.07 -5.03 6.24
C GLY A 263 -4.60 -4.98 6.68
N THR A 264 -4.34 -5.21 7.97
CA THR A 264 -2.98 -5.28 8.52
C THR A 264 -2.13 -6.36 7.85
N GLN A 265 -2.73 -7.53 7.59
CA GLN A 265 -2.02 -8.62 6.91
C GLN A 265 -1.74 -8.27 5.45
N CYS A 266 -2.70 -7.66 4.73
CA CYS A 266 -2.50 -7.21 3.36
C CYS A 266 -1.37 -6.19 3.26
N GLU A 267 -1.28 -5.23 4.19
CA GLU A 267 -0.17 -4.25 4.23
C GLU A 267 1.19 -4.94 4.37
N LYS A 268 1.32 -5.91 5.29
CA LYS A 268 2.56 -6.70 5.44
C LYS A 268 2.88 -7.51 4.18
N ILE A 269 1.89 -8.13 3.56
CA ILE A 269 2.06 -8.94 2.34
C ILE A 269 2.49 -8.06 1.16
N VAL A 270 1.83 -6.91 0.96
CA VAL A 270 2.20 -5.93 -0.07
C VAL A 270 3.64 -5.48 0.12
N ALA A 271 4.03 -5.17 1.36
CA ALA A 271 5.40 -4.74 1.67
C ALA A 271 6.45 -5.83 1.35
N LYS A 272 6.16 -7.11 1.67
CA LYS A 272 7.10 -8.22 1.41
C LYS A 272 7.19 -8.59 -0.07
N TYR A 273 6.05 -8.64 -0.77
CA TYR A 273 5.98 -9.25 -2.10
C TYR A 273 5.84 -8.25 -3.25
N GLY A 274 5.57 -6.98 -2.96
CA GLY A 274 5.33 -5.96 -3.98
C GLY A 274 4.05 -6.22 -4.78
N LEU A 275 3.05 -6.85 -4.16
CA LEU A 275 1.72 -7.04 -4.75
C LEU A 275 0.91 -5.75 -4.72
N SER A 276 -0.03 -5.60 -5.64
CA SER A 276 -0.98 -4.49 -5.63
C SER A 276 -2.23 -4.88 -4.85
N HIS A 277 -2.58 -4.08 -3.83
CA HIS A 277 -3.78 -4.31 -3.03
C HIS A 277 -4.95 -3.50 -3.59
N LEU A 278 -6.00 -4.22 -4.02
CA LEU A 278 -7.24 -3.67 -4.53
C LEU A 278 -8.35 -3.96 -3.52
N SER A 279 -8.82 -2.95 -2.80
CA SER A 279 -9.92 -3.12 -1.84
C SER A 279 -11.24 -2.62 -2.44
N SER A 280 -12.19 -3.53 -2.60
CA SER A 280 -13.56 -3.17 -3.03
C SER A 280 -14.34 -2.43 -1.95
N GLY A 281 -13.81 -2.32 -0.73
CA GLY A 281 -14.37 -1.42 0.29
C GLY A 281 -14.33 0.06 -0.13
N ASP A 282 -13.40 0.41 -1.02
CA ASP A 282 -13.23 1.75 -1.58
C ASP A 282 -13.91 1.90 -2.97
N LEU A 283 -14.40 0.80 -3.58
CA LEU A 283 -15.03 0.80 -4.90
C LEU A 283 -16.55 0.55 -4.76
N LEU A 284 -17.36 1.39 -5.42
CA LEU A 284 -18.81 1.55 -5.23
C LEU A 284 -19.65 0.27 -5.49
N ARG A 285 -20.93 0.30 -5.08
CA ARG A 285 -21.77 -0.86 -4.69
C ARG A 285 -22.64 -1.50 -5.79
N ASP A 286 -22.32 -1.29 -7.06
CA ASP A 286 -23.07 -1.90 -8.18
C ASP A 286 -22.27 -3.08 -8.75
N GLU A 287 -22.86 -4.29 -8.76
CA GLU A 287 -22.19 -5.55 -9.09
C GLU A 287 -21.47 -5.53 -10.44
N GLU A 288 -22.07 -4.90 -11.44
CA GLU A 288 -21.48 -4.82 -12.78
C GLU A 288 -20.40 -3.74 -12.86
N VAL A 289 -20.55 -2.64 -12.11
CA VAL A 289 -19.56 -1.55 -12.08
C VAL A 289 -18.32 -1.94 -11.27
N VAL A 290 -18.48 -2.73 -10.19
CA VAL A 290 -17.37 -3.18 -9.35
C VAL A 290 -16.35 -3.96 -10.17
N LEU A 291 -16.80 -4.92 -10.99
CA LEU A 291 -15.89 -5.75 -11.76
C LEU A 291 -15.12 -4.94 -12.82
N ASP A 292 -15.79 -4.00 -13.50
CA ASP A 292 -15.14 -3.12 -14.47
C ASP A 292 -14.13 -2.17 -13.81
N LEU A 293 -14.45 -1.62 -12.63
CA LEU A 293 -13.49 -0.84 -11.84
C LEU A 293 -12.27 -1.66 -11.40
N ILE A 294 -12.47 -2.92 -11.02
CA ILE A 294 -11.36 -3.83 -10.69
C ILE A 294 -10.50 -4.07 -11.93
N LYS A 295 -11.10 -4.32 -13.11
CA LYS A 295 -10.35 -4.49 -14.37
C LYS A 295 -9.50 -3.27 -14.70
N GLU A 296 -10.06 -2.07 -14.62
CA GLU A 296 -9.34 -0.82 -14.88
C GLU A 296 -8.19 -0.60 -13.89
N ALA A 297 -8.45 -0.84 -12.60
CA ALA A 297 -7.41 -0.73 -11.57
C ALA A 297 -6.28 -1.74 -11.80
N MET A 298 -6.61 -2.99 -12.16
CA MET A 298 -5.62 -4.02 -12.48
C MET A 298 -4.76 -3.62 -13.68
N LEU A 299 -5.37 -3.13 -14.77
CA LEU A 299 -4.62 -2.65 -15.95
C LEU A 299 -3.65 -1.52 -15.61
N LYS A 300 -4.07 -0.58 -14.76
CA LYS A 300 -3.23 0.52 -14.29
C LYS A 300 -2.02 0.04 -13.49
N GLU A 301 -2.19 -0.96 -12.62
CA GLU A 301 -1.09 -1.50 -11.84
C GLU A 301 -0.16 -2.40 -12.67
N VAL A 302 -0.70 -3.15 -13.65
CA VAL A 302 0.13 -3.89 -14.63
C VAL A 302 1.02 -2.93 -15.42
N ALA A 303 0.50 -1.78 -15.85
CA ALA A 303 1.29 -0.77 -16.54
C ALA A 303 2.46 -0.21 -15.69
N LYS A 304 2.39 -0.33 -14.37
CA LYS A 304 3.48 0.04 -13.44
C LYS A 304 4.43 -1.11 -13.11
N GLY A 305 4.23 -2.29 -13.70
CA GLY A 305 5.04 -3.49 -13.45
C GLY A 305 4.69 -4.18 -12.13
N CYS A 306 3.41 -4.25 -11.75
CA CYS A 306 2.98 -4.99 -10.55
C CYS A 306 3.37 -6.48 -10.62
N LYS A 307 3.63 -7.09 -9.45
CA LYS A 307 4.00 -8.51 -9.35
C LYS A 307 2.82 -9.47 -9.13
N GLY A 308 1.61 -8.93 -9.00
CA GLY A 308 0.39 -9.68 -8.71
C GLY A 308 -0.59 -8.85 -7.88
N PHE A 309 -1.73 -9.45 -7.54
CA PHE A 309 -2.86 -8.75 -6.94
C PHE A 309 -3.35 -9.41 -5.65
N LEU A 310 -3.65 -8.59 -4.64
CA LEU A 310 -4.52 -8.95 -3.53
C LEU A 310 -5.85 -8.25 -3.73
N VAL A 311 -6.93 -9.00 -3.94
CA VAL A 311 -8.28 -8.45 -4.08
C VAL A 311 -9.03 -8.66 -2.76
N ASP A 312 -9.22 -7.58 -1.99
CA ASP A 312 -9.93 -7.58 -0.72
C ASP A 312 -11.37 -7.10 -0.88
N GLY A 313 -12.30 -7.86 -0.29
CA GLY A 313 -13.72 -7.54 -0.27
C GLY A 313 -14.48 -7.89 -1.54
N TYR A 314 -13.83 -8.52 -2.51
CA TYR A 314 -14.42 -9.13 -3.70
C TYR A 314 -13.67 -10.44 -4.00
N PRO A 315 -14.33 -11.53 -4.39
CA PRO A 315 -15.78 -11.69 -4.50
C PRO A 315 -16.48 -11.81 -3.14
N ARG A 316 -17.74 -11.40 -3.08
CA ARG A 316 -18.63 -11.55 -1.90
C ARG A 316 -19.66 -12.64 -2.07
N GLU A 317 -19.91 -13.04 -3.32
CA GLU A 317 -20.80 -14.13 -3.70
C GLU A 317 -20.10 -15.03 -4.71
N VAL A 318 -20.51 -16.30 -4.79
CA VAL A 318 -19.87 -17.29 -5.68
C VAL A 318 -19.93 -16.84 -7.14
N LYS A 319 -21.07 -16.32 -7.58
CA LYS A 319 -21.28 -15.81 -8.94
C LYS A 319 -20.28 -14.71 -9.33
N GLN A 320 -19.90 -13.86 -8.38
CA GLN A 320 -18.90 -12.81 -8.60
C GLN A 320 -17.51 -13.42 -8.84
N GLY A 321 -17.15 -14.47 -8.08
CA GLY A 321 -15.91 -15.20 -8.31
C GLY A 321 -15.90 -15.85 -9.69
N GLU A 322 -16.98 -16.54 -10.05
CA GLU A 322 -17.12 -17.19 -11.36
C GLU A 322 -17.01 -16.19 -12.52
N GLN A 323 -17.72 -15.06 -12.43
CA GLN A 323 -17.66 -14.01 -13.44
C GLN A 323 -16.26 -13.41 -13.55
N PHE A 324 -15.59 -13.15 -12.43
CA PHE A 324 -14.21 -12.66 -12.43
C PHE A 324 -13.27 -13.64 -13.14
N GLU A 325 -13.37 -14.94 -12.84
CA GLU A 325 -12.51 -15.97 -13.43
C GLU A 325 -12.75 -16.12 -14.94
N GLN A 326 -14.01 -16.02 -15.37
CA GLN A 326 -14.38 -16.08 -16.78
C GLN A 326 -13.86 -14.89 -17.58
N GLU A 327 -13.97 -13.68 -17.03
CA GLU A 327 -13.62 -12.46 -17.75
C GLU A 327 -12.13 -12.11 -17.67
N ILE A 328 -11.50 -12.37 -16.52
CA ILE A 328 -10.15 -11.90 -16.19
C ILE A 328 -9.16 -13.07 -16.24
N GLN A 329 -9.09 -13.83 -15.14
CA GLN A 329 -8.31 -15.06 -15.01
C GLN A 329 -8.70 -15.77 -13.73
N GLU A 330 -8.41 -17.07 -13.66
CA GLU A 330 -8.63 -17.87 -12.47
C GLU A 330 -7.80 -17.36 -11.27
N ALA A 331 -8.42 -17.29 -10.08
CA ALA A 331 -7.67 -16.91 -8.88
C ALA A 331 -6.65 -18.01 -8.54
N LYS A 332 -5.43 -17.61 -8.14
CA LYS A 332 -4.37 -18.54 -7.76
C LYS A 332 -4.71 -19.22 -6.44
N SER A 333 -5.16 -18.44 -5.46
CA SER A 333 -5.74 -18.94 -4.22
C SER A 333 -6.61 -17.89 -3.53
N VAL A 334 -7.40 -18.35 -2.56
CA VAL A 334 -8.14 -17.53 -1.61
C VAL A 334 -7.46 -17.64 -0.25
N ILE A 335 -7.10 -16.51 0.35
CA ILE A 335 -6.53 -16.42 1.70
C ILE A 335 -7.67 -16.07 2.65
N PHE A 336 -8.06 -17.02 3.49
CA PHE A 336 -9.11 -16.86 4.47
C PHE A 336 -8.52 -16.69 5.87
N PHE A 337 -8.71 -15.49 6.42
CA PHE A 337 -8.35 -15.18 7.81
C PHE A 337 -9.47 -15.64 8.72
N ASP A 338 -9.34 -16.85 9.24
CA ASP A 338 -10.34 -17.49 10.08
C ASP A 338 -10.14 -17.09 11.53
N VAL A 339 -11.20 -16.56 12.12
CA VAL A 339 -11.21 -16.04 13.49
C VAL A 339 -12.62 -16.26 14.02
N THR A 340 -12.71 -16.81 15.24
CA THR A 340 -14.01 -17.12 15.84
C THR A 340 -14.82 -15.85 16.09
N ASP A 341 -16.14 -16.00 16.09
CA ASP A 341 -17.07 -14.89 16.32
C ASP A 341 -16.79 -14.17 17.64
N GLU A 342 -16.47 -14.91 18.70
CA GLU A 342 -16.17 -14.36 20.03
C GLU A 342 -14.98 -13.40 19.96
N ILE A 343 -13.89 -13.83 19.32
CA ILE A 343 -12.67 -13.03 19.15
C ILE A 343 -12.92 -11.84 18.21
N LEU A 344 -13.70 -12.04 17.14
CA LEU A 344 -14.06 -10.95 16.22
C LEU A 344 -14.87 -9.87 16.93
N ILE A 345 -15.87 -10.27 17.72
CA ILE A 345 -16.69 -9.36 18.53
C ILE A 345 -15.82 -8.61 19.53
N GLU A 346 -14.97 -9.31 20.28
CA GLU A 346 -14.08 -8.70 21.27
C GLU A 346 -13.13 -7.67 20.61
N ARG A 347 -12.49 -8.04 19.50
CA ARG A 347 -11.58 -7.15 18.75
C ARG A 347 -12.30 -5.91 18.23
N LEU A 348 -13.51 -6.08 17.70
CA LEU A 348 -14.31 -4.95 17.19
C LEU A 348 -14.80 -4.04 18.33
N LEU A 349 -15.21 -4.59 19.47
CA LEU A 349 -15.58 -3.80 20.65
C LEU A 349 -14.38 -3.07 21.27
N LYS A 350 -13.20 -3.70 21.31
CA LYS A 350 -11.96 -3.05 21.76
C LYS A 350 -11.56 -1.92 20.82
N ARG A 351 -11.68 -2.13 19.51
CA ARG A 351 -11.48 -1.09 18.48
C ARG A 351 -12.48 0.06 18.63
N ALA A 352 -13.74 -0.21 18.96
CA ALA A 352 -14.75 0.83 19.24
C ALA A 352 -14.24 1.79 20.33
N LYS A 353 -13.69 1.23 21.42
CA LYS A 353 -13.17 1.98 22.57
C LYS A 353 -11.90 2.78 22.25
N THR A 354 -10.99 2.23 21.44
CA THR A 354 -9.68 2.85 21.18
C THR A 354 -9.63 3.78 19.96
N SER A 355 -10.48 3.56 18.96
CA SER A 355 -10.44 4.33 17.70
C SER A 355 -11.53 5.40 17.59
N GLY A 356 -12.42 5.52 18.57
CA GLY A 356 -13.52 6.49 18.56
C GLY A 356 -14.56 6.24 17.46
N ARG A 357 -14.62 5.01 16.90
CA ARG A 357 -15.65 4.62 15.93
C ARG A 357 -16.99 4.41 16.63
N VAL A 358 -17.95 5.27 16.30
CA VAL A 358 -19.28 5.32 16.92
C VAL A 358 -20.19 4.14 16.50
N ASP A 359 -19.79 3.39 15.46
CA ASP A 359 -20.61 2.37 14.79
C ASP A 359 -20.27 0.91 15.19
N ASP A 360 -19.22 0.70 15.98
CA ASP A 360 -18.87 -0.63 16.52
C ASP A 360 -19.71 -0.93 17.78
N ASN A 361 -21.04 -0.85 17.65
CA ASN A 361 -21.99 -1.37 18.64
C ASN A 361 -22.29 -2.85 18.39
N LEU A 362 -22.66 -3.58 19.43
CA LEU A 362 -22.84 -5.03 19.39
C LEU A 362 -23.81 -5.49 18.30
N GLU A 363 -24.87 -4.71 18.04
CA GLU A 363 -25.89 -5.03 17.03
C GLU A 363 -25.34 -4.90 15.60
N THR A 364 -24.56 -3.86 15.31
CA THR A 364 -23.93 -3.64 14.00
C THR A 364 -22.85 -4.68 13.73
N ILE A 365 -22.07 -5.04 14.75
CA ILE A 365 -21.08 -6.11 14.67
C ILE A 365 -21.76 -7.45 14.34
N LYS A 366 -22.83 -7.80 15.06
CA LYS A 366 -23.62 -9.03 14.79
C LYS A 366 -24.20 -9.05 13.38
N LYS A 367 -24.75 -7.93 12.89
CA LYS A 367 -25.24 -7.83 11.50
C LYS A 367 -24.12 -8.06 10.48
N ARG A 368 -22.94 -7.46 10.68
CA ARG A 368 -21.78 -7.64 9.77
C ARG A 368 -21.24 -9.07 9.77
N LEU A 369 -21.22 -9.72 10.93
CA LEU A 369 -20.87 -11.14 11.04
C LEU A 369 -21.90 -12.01 10.34
N ASN A 370 -23.20 -11.73 10.51
CA ASN A 370 -24.26 -12.45 9.81
C ASN A 370 -24.15 -12.33 8.29
N THR A 371 -23.94 -11.12 7.76
CA THR A 371 -23.71 -10.90 6.32
C THR A 371 -22.49 -11.65 5.82
N PHE A 372 -21.39 -11.68 6.59
CA PHE A 372 -20.22 -12.46 6.22
C PHE A 372 -20.54 -13.97 6.14
N LYS A 373 -21.28 -14.50 7.13
CA LYS A 373 -21.69 -15.91 7.15
C LYS A 373 -22.64 -16.29 6.03
N THR A 374 -23.61 -15.43 5.70
CA THR A 374 -24.63 -15.77 4.70
C THR A 374 -24.17 -15.53 3.26
N ALA A 375 -23.40 -14.47 3.00
CA ALA A 375 -22.98 -14.11 1.65
C ALA A 375 -21.55 -14.58 1.32
N THR A 376 -20.58 -14.29 2.19
CA THR A 376 -19.15 -14.46 1.89
C THR A 376 -18.58 -15.82 2.28
N LYS A 377 -19.07 -16.47 3.34
CA LYS A 377 -18.63 -17.84 3.70
C LYS A 377 -18.89 -18.87 2.58
N PRO A 378 -20.00 -18.83 1.82
CA PRO A 378 -20.17 -19.67 0.64
C PRO A 378 -19.06 -19.53 -0.41
N VAL A 379 -18.45 -18.35 -0.56
CA VAL A 379 -17.28 -18.15 -1.44
C VAL A 379 -16.08 -18.95 -0.93
N VAL A 380 -15.82 -18.90 0.37
CA VAL A 380 -14.74 -19.67 1.01
C VAL A 380 -14.93 -21.16 0.75
N ASP A 381 -16.13 -21.68 0.98
CA ASP A 381 -16.46 -23.10 0.79
C ASP A 381 -16.35 -23.53 -0.68
N TYR A 382 -16.74 -22.64 -1.61
CA TYR A 382 -16.60 -22.86 -3.05
C TYR A 382 -15.14 -23.02 -3.46
N TYR A 383 -14.26 -22.13 -2.99
CA TYR A 383 -12.83 -22.17 -3.31
C TYR A 383 -12.07 -23.25 -2.54
N GLU A 384 -12.56 -23.67 -1.38
CA GLU A 384 -12.08 -24.85 -0.66
C GLU A 384 -12.29 -26.12 -1.48
N LYS A 385 -13.50 -26.31 -2.04
CA LYS A 385 -13.82 -27.44 -2.93
C LYS A 385 -12.95 -27.46 -4.19
N LYS A 386 -12.54 -26.28 -4.69
CA LYS A 386 -11.56 -26.14 -5.79
C LYS A 386 -10.10 -26.39 -5.36
N LYS A 387 -9.83 -26.72 -4.09
CA LYS A 387 -8.47 -26.87 -3.51
C LYS A 387 -7.60 -25.61 -3.66
N LYS A 388 -8.24 -24.44 -3.57
CA LYS A 388 -7.59 -23.13 -3.71
C LYS A 388 -7.67 -22.27 -2.46
N LEU A 389 -8.11 -22.83 -1.34
CA LEU A 389 -8.21 -22.12 -0.08
C LEU A 389 -6.97 -22.34 0.78
N ILE A 390 -6.44 -21.26 1.37
CA ILE A 390 -5.62 -21.34 2.57
C ILE A 390 -6.32 -20.69 3.75
N VAL A 391 -6.44 -21.45 4.83
CA VAL A 391 -6.98 -20.98 6.11
C VAL A 391 -5.82 -20.48 6.97
N ALA A 392 -5.88 -19.23 7.43
CA ALA A 392 -4.88 -18.62 8.28
C ALA A 392 -5.49 -18.21 9.64
N GLU A 393 -4.96 -18.82 10.70
CA GLU A 393 -5.42 -18.69 12.09
C GLU A 393 -4.19 -18.54 13.01
N GLY A 394 -4.39 -17.95 14.20
CA GLY A 394 -3.32 -17.73 15.17
C GLY A 394 -3.00 -16.25 15.44
N THR A 395 -1.80 -16.00 15.94
CA THR A 395 -1.26 -14.65 16.15
C THR A 395 -0.98 -13.94 14.83
N ILE A 396 -0.75 -12.62 14.87
CA ILE A 396 -0.47 -11.83 13.67
C ILE A 396 0.77 -12.38 12.93
N GLU A 397 1.79 -12.77 13.68
CA GLU A 397 3.07 -13.28 13.21
C GLU A 397 2.92 -14.70 12.61
N GLU A 398 2.19 -15.59 13.28
CA GLU A 398 1.90 -16.95 12.78
C GLU A 398 1.06 -16.92 11.50
N ILE A 399 0.01 -16.09 11.48
CA ILE A 399 -0.81 -15.87 10.29
C ILE A 399 0.06 -15.37 9.14
N PHE A 400 0.90 -14.36 9.38
CA PHE A 400 1.76 -13.82 8.35
C PHE A 400 2.75 -14.85 7.82
N ALA A 401 3.40 -15.61 8.71
CA ALA A 401 4.34 -16.67 8.33
C ALA A 401 3.66 -17.77 7.48
N LYS A 402 2.45 -18.19 7.87
CA LYS A 402 1.66 -19.19 7.13
C LYS A 402 1.26 -18.70 5.74
N VAL A 403 0.76 -17.48 5.64
CA VAL A 403 0.37 -16.86 4.36
C VAL A 403 1.59 -16.59 3.49
N ALA A 404 2.69 -16.11 4.06
CA ALA A 404 3.95 -15.87 3.35
C ALA A 404 4.46 -17.16 2.69
N LYS A 405 4.55 -18.26 3.46
CA LYS A 405 4.95 -19.57 2.93
C LYS A 405 4.09 -20.00 1.74
N HIS A 406 2.77 -19.85 1.84
CA HIS A 406 1.85 -20.19 0.77
C HIS A 406 1.99 -19.30 -0.47
N LEU A 407 2.22 -18.00 -0.28
CA LEU A 407 2.48 -17.07 -1.38
C LEU A 407 3.81 -17.37 -2.07
N ASP A 408 4.85 -17.73 -1.33
CA ASP A 408 6.15 -18.16 -1.87
C ASP A 408 5.95 -19.36 -2.82
N GLU A 409 5.17 -20.35 -2.38
CA GLU A 409 4.81 -21.53 -3.19
C GLU A 409 3.97 -21.14 -4.43
N CYS A 410 2.97 -20.28 -4.26
CA CYS A 410 2.04 -19.90 -5.33
C CYS A 410 2.66 -19.01 -6.41
N MET A 411 3.57 -18.10 -6.04
CA MET A 411 4.18 -17.16 -6.97
C MET A 411 5.40 -17.73 -7.69
N GLY A 412 5.69 -19.02 -7.52
CA GLY A 412 6.90 -19.62 -8.07
C GLY A 412 8.17 -19.03 -7.47
N GLN A 413 8.08 -18.34 -6.32
CA GLN A 413 9.24 -17.99 -5.49
C GLN A 413 9.73 -19.21 -4.70
N LYS A 414 9.71 -20.38 -5.34
CA LYS A 414 10.62 -21.47 -4.99
C LYS A 414 11.96 -21.15 -5.63
N GLU A 415 12.75 -20.39 -4.91
CA GLU A 415 14.04 -20.95 -4.55
C GLU A 415 14.07 -21.05 -3.03
N LEU A 416 13.56 -22.18 -2.50
CA LEU A 416 14.42 -22.89 -1.56
C LEU A 416 15.68 -23.16 -2.37
N VAL A 417 16.62 -22.22 -2.32
CA VAL A 417 17.97 -22.36 -2.86
C VAL A 417 18.40 -23.76 -2.49
N ASP A 418 18.58 -24.66 -3.47
CA ASP A 418 18.84 -26.05 -3.17
C ASP A 418 20.14 -26.15 -2.37
N LEU A 419 20.03 -26.38 -1.05
CA LEU A 419 21.16 -26.46 -0.15
C LEU A 419 21.74 -27.88 -0.10
N THR A 420 21.20 -28.82 -0.88
CA THR A 420 21.72 -30.20 -0.96
C THR A 420 23.21 -30.22 -1.33
N PRO A 421 23.72 -29.42 -2.29
CA PRO A 421 25.15 -29.35 -2.58
C PRO A 421 25.98 -28.87 -1.37
N LEU A 422 25.47 -27.91 -0.59
CA LEU A 422 26.14 -27.42 0.61
C LEU A 422 26.24 -28.49 1.70
N LYS A 423 25.14 -29.18 1.97
CA LYS A 423 25.11 -30.27 2.96
C LYS A 423 25.98 -31.46 2.51
N LYS A 424 26.00 -31.77 1.21
CA LYS A 424 26.84 -32.83 0.64
C LYS A 424 28.33 -32.49 0.67
N ALA A 425 28.70 -31.22 0.48
CA ALA A 425 30.09 -30.79 0.58
C ALA A 425 30.67 -31.02 1.99
N ASN A 426 29.85 -30.84 3.03
CA ASN A 426 30.19 -31.12 4.43
C ASN A 426 31.55 -30.51 4.86
N VAL A 427 31.77 -29.24 4.47
CA VAL A 427 33.00 -28.49 4.75
C VAL A 427 32.80 -27.57 5.96
N PRO A 428 33.86 -27.26 6.73
CA PRO A 428 33.74 -26.44 7.94
C PRO A 428 33.32 -25.00 7.64
N ILE A 429 32.55 -24.42 8.56
CA ILE A 429 32.07 -23.03 8.51
C ILE A 429 32.58 -22.28 9.74
N PHE A 430 33.22 -21.13 9.52
CA PHE A 430 33.75 -20.26 10.54
C PHE A 430 33.11 -18.87 10.44
N PHE A 431 32.51 -18.39 11.54
CA PHE A 431 32.02 -17.02 11.62
C PHE A 431 33.09 -16.10 12.19
N ILE A 432 33.23 -14.92 11.57
CA ILE A 432 34.19 -13.89 12.00
C ILE A 432 33.44 -12.69 12.54
N VAL A 433 33.60 -12.46 13.84
CA VAL A 433 32.90 -11.41 14.60
C VAL A 433 33.91 -10.42 15.16
N GLY A 434 33.51 -9.15 15.27
CA GLY A 434 34.36 -8.09 15.82
C GLY A 434 33.89 -6.70 15.44
N GLY A 435 34.20 -5.70 16.27
CA GLY A 435 33.81 -4.32 16.03
C GLY A 435 34.37 -3.75 14.71
N PRO A 436 33.71 -2.77 14.07
CA PRO A 436 34.28 -2.09 12.90
C PRO A 436 35.68 -1.55 13.26
N GLY A 437 36.67 -1.79 12.40
CA GLY A 437 38.08 -1.43 12.69
C GLY A 437 38.90 -2.49 13.42
N SER A 438 38.33 -3.63 13.82
CA SER A 438 39.06 -4.67 14.57
C SER A 438 40.10 -5.46 13.76
N GLY A 439 40.22 -5.24 12.44
CA GLY A 439 41.18 -5.95 11.59
C GLY A 439 40.69 -7.26 10.98
N LYS A 440 39.40 -7.61 11.13
CA LYS A 440 38.77 -8.83 10.55
C LYS A 440 39.16 -9.10 9.10
N GLY A 441 38.96 -8.13 8.21
CA GLY A 441 39.24 -8.31 6.77
C GLY A 441 40.69 -8.68 6.50
N THR A 442 41.64 -7.98 7.13
CA THR A 442 43.07 -8.26 7.03
C THR A 442 43.43 -9.66 7.54
N GLN A 443 42.82 -10.08 8.65
CA GLN A 443 43.01 -11.44 9.16
C GLN A 443 42.35 -12.48 8.25
N CYS A 444 41.18 -12.19 7.67
CA CYS A 444 40.51 -13.06 6.71
C CYS A 444 41.36 -13.33 5.47
N GLU A 445 42.02 -12.31 4.92
CA GLU A 445 42.95 -12.47 3.79
C GLU A 445 44.08 -13.45 4.12
N LYS A 446 44.71 -13.32 5.30
CA LYS A 446 45.77 -14.25 5.73
C LYS A 446 45.23 -15.67 6.00
N ILE A 447 44.03 -15.80 6.58
CA ILE A 447 43.39 -17.11 6.83
C ILE A 447 43.10 -17.81 5.50
N VAL A 448 42.51 -17.11 4.52
CA VAL A 448 42.22 -17.65 3.18
C VAL A 448 43.51 -18.15 2.52
N ALA A 449 44.57 -17.34 2.56
CA ALA A 449 45.85 -17.69 1.94
C ALA A 449 46.50 -18.95 2.55
N ARG A 450 46.33 -19.17 3.87
CA ARG A 450 46.93 -20.34 4.56
C ARG A 450 46.09 -21.61 4.44
N TYR A 451 44.77 -21.49 4.56
CA TYR A 451 43.87 -22.64 4.71
C TYR A 451 43.02 -22.95 3.46
N SER A 452 43.17 -22.16 2.39
CA SER A 452 42.43 -22.34 1.13
C SER A 452 40.91 -22.38 1.33
N LEU A 453 40.40 -21.52 2.21
CA LEU A 453 38.97 -21.34 2.49
C LEU A 453 38.35 -20.30 1.55
N SER A 454 37.04 -20.39 1.32
CA SER A 454 36.30 -19.32 0.63
C SER A 454 35.87 -18.24 1.61
N HIS A 455 36.31 -17.01 1.38
CA HIS A 455 35.90 -15.85 2.17
C HIS A 455 34.64 -15.20 1.61
N LEU A 456 33.62 -15.08 2.46
CA LEU A 456 32.34 -14.46 2.16
C LEU A 456 32.12 -13.29 3.12
N SER A 457 32.26 -12.06 2.64
CA SER A 457 31.92 -10.87 3.43
C SER A 457 30.50 -10.44 3.14
N SER A 458 29.62 -10.51 4.14
CA SER A 458 28.24 -9.99 4.03
C SER A 458 28.21 -8.52 3.60
N GLY A 459 29.18 -7.72 4.04
CA GLY A 459 29.30 -6.33 3.64
C GLY A 459 29.67 -6.13 2.17
N ASP A 460 30.52 -7.00 1.61
CA ASP A 460 30.86 -6.95 0.19
C ASP A 460 29.70 -7.44 -0.68
N LEU A 461 29.04 -8.55 -0.30
CA LEU A 461 27.84 -9.05 -0.98
C LEU A 461 26.74 -7.98 -1.08
N LEU A 462 26.52 -7.24 0.02
CA LEU A 462 25.56 -6.12 0.03
C LEU A 462 25.99 -4.98 -0.90
N ARG A 463 27.28 -4.61 -0.92
CA ARG A 463 27.80 -3.57 -1.82
C ARG A 463 27.71 -3.98 -3.29
N GLU A 464 27.93 -5.25 -3.60
CA GLU A 464 27.76 -5.79 -4.95
C GLU A 464 26.29 -5.74 -5.38
N GLU A 465 25.36 -6.12 -4.50
CA GLU A 465 23.91 -6.02 -4.77
C GLU A 465 23.48 -4.58 -5.00
N VAL A 466 24.00 -3.61 -4.23
CA VAL A 466 23.75 -2.18 -4.46
C VAL A 466 24.23 -1.74 -5.85
N LYS A 467 25.40 -2.19 -6.30
CA LYS A 467 25.95 -1.86 -7.63
C LYS A 467 25.12 -2.42 -8.79
N SER A 468 24.36 -3.49 -8.57
CA SER A 468 23.51 -4.12 -9.60
C SER A 468 22.40 -3.22 -10.15
N SER A 469 22.13 -2.07 -9.52
CA SER A 469 21.04 -1.14 -9.85
C SER A 469 19.64 -1.78 -9.83
N SER A 470 19.50 -2.91 -9.12
CA SER A 470 18.20 -3.56 -8.90
C SER A 470 17.32 -2.73 -7.94
N PRO A 471 15.98 -2.88 -7.98
CA PRO A 471 15.10 -2.26 -6.99
C PRO A 471 15.47 -2.64 -5.54
N ARG A 472 15.98 -3.87 -5.33
CA ARG A 472 16.54 -4.35 -4.05
C ARG A 472 17.81 -3.58 -3.69
N GLY A 473 18.73 -3.40 -4.64
CA GLY A 473 19.94 -2.59 -4.49
C GLY A 473 19.66 -1.14 -4.07
N ALA A 474 18.63 -0.51 -4.64
CA ALA A 474 18.24 0.86 -4.27
C ALA A 474 17.73 0.97 -2.82
N GLN A 475 17.01 -0.04 -2.32
CA GLN A 475 16.57 -0.09 -0.92
C GLN A 475 17.75 -0.34 0.03
N LEU A 476 18.64 -1.27 -0.34
CA LEU A 476 19.85 -1.58 0.42
C LEU A 476 20.76 -0.36 0.55
N ASN A 477 20.91 0.43 -0.51
CA ASN A 477 21.74 1.63 -0.50
C ASN A 477 21.32 2.60 0.62
N LYS A 478 20.01 2.88 0.74
CA LYS A 478 19.46 3.77 1.77
C LYS A 478 19.73 3.26 3.20
N ILE A 479 19.58 1.95 3.42
CA ILE A 479 19.81 1.33 4.74
C ILE A 479 21.29 1.41 5.11
N MET A 480 22.17 1.13 4.14
CA MET A 480 23.62 1.12 4.33
C MET A 480 24.19 2.52 4.56
N GLU A 481 23.75 3.52 3.79
CA GLU A 481 24.13 4.94 3.99
C GLU A 481 23.74 5.44 5.39
N ALA A 482 22.59 5.00 5.92
CA ALA A 482 22.13 5.34 7.26
C ALA A 482 22.89 4.62 8.39
N GLY A 483 23.76 3.64 8.07
CA GLY A 483 24.44 2.78 9.04
C GLY A 483 23.54 1.73 9.70
N GLY A 484 22.39 1.41 9.10
CA GLY A 484 21.42 0.48 9.64
C GLY A 484 21.76 -0.99 9.39
N LEU A 485 21.05 -1.89 10.08
CA LEU A 485 21.07 -3.33 9.80
C LEU A 485 20.13 -3.65 8.64
N VAL A 486 20.61 -4.45 7.70
CA VAL A 486 19.81 -5.00 6.60
C VAL A 486 18.97 -6.17 7.13
N PRO A 487 17.70 -6.32 6.72
CA PRO A 487 16.84 -7.41 7.18
C PRO A 487 17.49 -8.79 7.01
N LEU A 488 17.30 -9.65 8.01
CA LEU A 488 17.90 -10.99 8.09
C LEU A 488 17.73 -11.79 6.81
N GLU A 489 16.49 -11.94 6.32
CA GLU A 489 16.17 -12.78 5.14
C GLU A 489 17.02 -12.37 3.91
N VAL A 490 17.23 -11.07 3.74
CA VAL A 490 17.99 -10.51 2.63
C VAL A 490 19.47 -10.89 2.72
N VAL A 491 20.06 -10.80 3.91
CA VAL A 491 21.48 -11.15 4.12
C VAL A 491 21.69 -12.65 4.02
N LEU A 492 20.81 -13.45 4.63
CA LEU A 492 20.90 -14.91 4.61
C LEU A 492 20.85 -15.46 3.18
N ASN A 493 19.96 -14.93 2.33
CA ASN A 493 19.87 -15.37 0.94
C ASN A 493 21.14 -15.03 0.13
N LEU A 494 21.70 -13.82 0.28
CA LEU A 494 22.98 -13.46 -0.37
C LEU A 494 24.11 -14.39 0.06
N VAL A 495 24.16 -14.74 1.35
CA VAL A 495 25.17 -15.68 1.87
C VAL A 495 24.98 -17.08 1.28
N LYS A 496 23.75 -17.61 1.21
CA LYS A 496 23.47 -18.93 0.61
C LYS A 496 23.90 -19.00 -0.86
N GLU A 497 23.53 -18.00 -1.65
CA GLU A 497 23.90 -17.91 -3.07
C GLU A 497 25.41 -17.89 -3.26
N ALA A 498 26.13 -17.10 -2.44
CA ALA A 498 27.58 -17.03 -2.48
C ALA A 498 28.24 -18.34 -2.03
N MET A 499 27.69 -18.99 -1.00
CA MET A 499 28.17 -20.29 -0.54
C MET A 499 28.03 -21.37 -1.61
N LEU A 500 26.89 -21.45 -2.30
CA LEU A 500 26.69 -22.40 -3.40
C LEU A 500 27.67 -22.18 -4.55
N LYS A 501 27.89 -20.92 -4.95
CA LYS A 501 28.88 -20.58 -5.97
C LYS A 501 30.29 -21.05 -5.58
N ALA A 502 30.64 -20.97 -4.30
CA ALA A 502 31.92 -21.44 -3.78
C ALA A 502 32.00 -22.97 -3.67
N VAL A 503 30.91 -23.66 -3.32
CA VAL A 503 30.85 -25.14 -3.40
C VAL A 503 31.08 -25.62 -4.82
N ALA A 504 30.42 -25.00 -5.80
CA ALA A 504 30.59 -25.34 -7.21
C ALA A 504 32.04 -25.17 -7.71
N LYS A 505 32.83 -24.33 -7.05
CA LYS A 505 34.27 -24.11 -7.31
C LYS A 505 35.19 -25.03 -6.49
N GLY A 506 34.65 -25.93 -5.67
CA GLY A 506 35.45 -26.88 -4.87
C GLY A 506 36.08 -26.27 -3.62
N THR A 507 35.34 -25.44 -2.87
CA THR A 507 35.83 -24.86 -1.61
C THR A 507 36.18 -25.91 -0.54
N ASN A 508 37.22 -25.65 0.26
CA ASN A 508 37.60 -26.48 1.42
C ASN A 508 36.91 -26.07 2.73
N GLY A 509 36.11 -25.00 2.70
CA GLY A 509 35.39 -24.47 3.86
C GLY A 509 35.07 -23.00 3.71
N PHE A 510 34.36 -22.45 4.69
CA PHE A 510 33.83 -21.09 4.63
C PHE A 510 34.36 -20.22 5.76
N LEU A 511 34.78 -19.03 5.40
CA LEU A 511 35.10 -17.94 6.33
C LEU A 511 34.12 -16.81 6.08
N ILE A 512 33.16 -16.62 6.99
CA ILE A 512 32.07 -15.66 6.77
C ILE A 512 32.28 -14.44 7.68
N ASP A 513 32.63 -13.30 7.07
CA ASP A 513 32.88 -12.02 7.74
C ASP A 513 31.63 -11.11 7.77
N GLY A 514 31.48 -10.40 8.87
CA GLY A 514 30.40 -9.45 9.11
C GLY A 514 29.05 -10.13 9.34
N TYR A 515 29.03 -11.44 9.57
CA TYR A 515 27.87 -12.27 9.86
C TYR A 515 28.22 -13.34 10.92
N PRO A 516 27.32 -13.66 11.86
CA PRO A 516 26.06 -13.00 12.13
C PRO A 516 26.25 -11.67 12.89
N ARG A 517 25.38 -10.68 12.61
CA ARG A 517 25.33 -9.39 13.32
C ARG A 517 24.30 -9.35 14.44
N GLU A 518 23.38 -10.30 14.43
CA GLU A 518 22.33 -10.50 15.44
C GLU A 518 22.23 -12.01 15.75
N VAL A 519 21.78 -12.37 16.94
CA VAL A 519 21.66 -13.78 17.36
C VAL A 519 20.74 -14.56 16.41
N SER A 520 19.61 -13.97 16.02
CA SER A 520 18.63 -14.57 15.11
C SER A 520 19.23 -14.94 13.75
N GLN A 521 20.20 -14.16 13.25
CA GLN A 521 20.92 -14.47 12.01
C GLN A 521 21.72 -15.78 12.14
N GLY A 522 22.42 -15.95 13.26
CA GLY A 522 23.17 -17.18 13.54
C GLY A 522 22.23 -18.38 13.66
N GLU A 523 21.16 -18.24 14.44
CA GLU A 523 20.15 -19.29 14.64
C GLU A 523 19.52 -19.75 13.33
N GLN A 524 19.09 -18.80 12.50
CA GLN A 524 18.43 -19.14 11.24
C GLN A 524 19.43 -19.75 10.23
N PHE A 525 20.67 -19.27 10.21
CA PHE A 525 21.72 -19.88 9.39
C PHE A 525 21.95 -21.34 9.79
N GLU A 526 22.17 -21.61 11.08
CA GLU A 526 22.46 -22.98 11.57
C GLU A 526 21.28 -23.91 11.34
N LYS A 527 20.05 -23.41 11.48
CA LYS A 527 18.81 -24.16 11.22
C LYS A 527 18.67 -24.56 9.74
N GLU A 528 18.99 -23.67 8.82
CA GLU A 528 18.72 -23.88 7.40
C GLU A 528 19.89 -24.55 6.65
N ILE A 529 21.13 -24.18 7.00
CA ILE A 529 22.34 -24.60 6.28
C ILE A 529 23.06 -25.70 7.08
N TYR A 530 23.88 -25.30 8.05
CA TYR A 530 24.66 -26.18 8.90
C TYR A 530 25.23 -25.39 10.08
N GLU A 531 25.52 -26.08 11.18
CA GLU A 531 26.12 -25.46 12.35
C GLU A 531 27.53 -24.91 12.07
N ALA A 532 27.85 -23.75 12.65
CA ALA A 532 29.22 -23.23 12.58
C ALA A 532 30.16 -24.12 13.42
N LYS A 533 31.36 -24.38 12.90
CA LYS A 533 32.41 -25.16 13.60
C LYS A 533 33.01 -24.32 14.73
N SER A 534 33.31 -23.04 14.47
CA SER A 534 33.68 -22.07 15.51
C SER A 534 33.37 -20.63 15.10
N VAL A 535 33.35 -19.74 16.09
CA VAL A 535 33.15 -18.31 15.93
C VAL A 535 34.39 -17.60 16.48
N ILE A 536 35.13 -16.89 15.62
CA ILE A 536 36.33 -16.15 16.00
C ILE A 536 35.94 -14.70 16.24
N PHE A 537 36.06 -14.26 17.49
CA PHE A 537 35.82 -12.89 17.90
C PHE A 537 37.14 -12.14 18.08
N PHE A 538 37.36 -11.13 17.24
CA PHE A 538 38.48 -10.20 17.38
C PHE A 538 38.13 -9.09 18.38
N GLU A 539 38.63 -9.24 19.59
CA GLU A 539 38.42 -8.34 20.71
C GLU A 539 39.44 -7.20 20.66
N VAL A 540 38.95 -5.96 20.58
CA VAL A 540 39.76 -4.75 20.48
C VAL A 540 39.08 -3.67 21.31
N SER A 541 39.87 -2.86 22.03
CA SER A 541 39.33 -1.74 22.81
C SER A 541 38.72 -0.65 21.91
N ASP A 542 37.67 0.01 22.40
CA ASP A 542 36.95 1.05 21.65
C ASP A 542 37.87 2.16 21.14
N ASN A 543 38.85 2.58 21.93
CA ASN A 543 39.79 3.63 21.57
C ASN A 543 40.59 3.25 20.31
N ILE A 544 41.09 2.00 20.25
CA ILE A 544 41.82 1.48 19.10
C ILE A 544 40.89 1.32 17.89
N LEU A 545 39.65 0.86 18.08
CA LEU A 545 38.67 0.74 17.01
C LEU A 545 38.39 2.08 16.34
N ILE A 546 38.13 3.12 17.15
CA ILE A 546 37.88 4.49 16.67
C ILE A 546 39.10 5.02 15.91
N GLU A 547 40.30 4.88 16.47
CA GLU A 547 41.54 5.33 15.83
C GLU A 547 41.74 4.67 14.45
N ARG A 548 41.55 3.35 14.37
CA ARG A 548 41.67 2.58 13.12
C ARG A 548 40.61 3.00 12.10
N LEU A 549 39.38 3.25 12.52
CA LEU A 549 38.30 3.69 11.63
C LEU A 549 38.54 5.10 11.08
N LEU A 550 39.04 6.03 11.90
CA LEU A 550 39.40 7.38 11.46
C LEU A 550 40.55 7.37 10.46
N LYS A 551 41.56 6.50 10.65
CA LYS A 551 42.64 6.29 9.67
C LYS A 551 42.10 5.73 8.35
N ARG A 552 41.18 4.76 8.42
CA ARG A 552 40.56 4.12 7.25
C ARG A 552 39.67 5.07 6.43
N ALA A 553 38.92 5.96 7.08
CA ALA A 553 38.07 6.94 6.40
C ALA A 553 38.86 7.83 5.42
N LYS A 554 40.16 8.04 5.68
CA LYS A 554 41.05 8.82 4.80
C LYS A 554 41.48 8.07 3.53
N THR A 555 41.32 6.74 3.47
CA THR A 555 41.92 5.89 2.43
C THR A 555 40.96 4.92 1.74
N SER A 556 39.78 4.63 2.30
CA SER A 556 38.96 3.48 1.86
C SER A 556 38.03 3.72 0.67
N GLY A 557 37.71 4.97 0.33
CA GLY A 557 36.74 5.31 -0.72
C GLY A 557 35.31 4.78 -0.48
N ARG A 558 34.99 4.34 0.75
CA ARG A 558 33.67 3.80 1.10
C ARG A 558 32.70 4.93 1.45
N VAL A 559 31.52 4.90 0.83
CA VAL A 559 30.45 5.89 1.02
C VAL A 559 29.93 5.95 2.47
N ASP A 560 30.09 4.88 3.25
CA ASP A 560 29.62 4.73 4.62
C ASP A 560 30.70 4.95 5.70
N ASP A 561 31.93 5.33 5.34
CA ASP A 561 33.03 5.56 6.29
C ASP A 561 33.13 7.06 6.72
N ASN A 562 32.01 7.70 7.06
CA ASN A 562 32.01 9.04 7.66
C ASN A 562 31.91 8.99 9.20
N LEU A 563 32.25 10.08 9.88
CA LEU A 563 32.43 10.11 11.35
C LEU A 563 31.12 9.82 12.12
N GLU A 564 29.97 10.24 11.60
CA GLU A 564 28.66 9.93 12.17
C GLU A 564 28.31 8.45 11.99
N THR A 565 28.54 7.89 10.79
CA THR A 565 28.29 6.49 10.50
C THR A 565 29.22 5.56 11.26
N VAL A 566 30.49 5.95 11.51
CA VAL A 566 31.43 5.22 12.36
C VAL A 566 30.90 5.06 13.78
N LYS A 567 30.40 6.14 14.39
CA LYS A 567 29.79 6.08 15.74
C LYS A 567 28.56 5.19 15.77
N LYS A 568 27.68 5.32 14.77
CA LYS A 568 26.49 4.47 14.63
C LYS A 568 26.87 2.99 14.51
N ARG A 569 27.86 2.64 13.67
CA ARG A 569 28.32 1.26 13.48
C ARG A 569 28.94 0.66 14.75
N LEU A 570 29.68 1.45 15.53
CA LEU A 570 30.18 1.02 16.84
C LEU A 570 29.01 0.80 17.82
N ASN A 571 28.03 1.69 17.85
CA ASN A 571 26.86 1.53 18.69
C ASN A 571 26.04 0.29 18.31
N THR A 572 25.77 0.09 17.02
CA THR A 572 25.09 -1.11 16.49
C THR A 572 25.85 -2.38 16.83
N PHE A 573 27.18 -2.37 16.73
CA PHE A 573 27.99 -3.51 17.14
C PHE A 573 27.77 -3.86 18.62
N LYS A 574 27.80 -2.85 19.51
CA LYS A 574 27.57 -3.07 20.94
C LYS A 574 26.15 -3.54 21.25
N SER A 575 25.13 -2.96 20.61
CA SER A 575 23.73 -3.25 20.93
C SER A 575 23.21 -4.56 20.31
N ALA A 576 23.69 -4.93 19.12
CA ALA A 576 23.13 -6.03 18.33
C ALA A 576 24.11 -7.20 18.14
N THR A 577 25.40 -6.91 17.92
CA THR A 577 26.40 -7.93 17.60
C THR A 577 27.13 -8.47 18.84
N ALA A 578 27.33 -7.68 19.90
CA ALA A 578 27.91 -8.18 21.14
C ALA A 578 27.11 -9.36 21.76
N PRO A 579 25.76 -9.39 21.73
CA PRO A 579 24.98 -10.57 22.14
C PRO A 579 25.31 -11.87 21.38
N VAL A 580 25.79 -11.78 20.14
CA VAL A 580 26.24 -12.95 19.36
C VAL A 580 27.43 -13.63 20.03
N VAL A 581 28.35 -12.83 20.59
CA VAL A 581 29.53 -13.32 21.29
C VAL A 581 29.10 -14.18 22.48
N GLU A 582 28.24 -13.63 23.35
CA GLU A 582 27.71 -14.36 24.51
C GLU A 582 26.93 -15.62 24.12
N TYR A 583 26.15 -15.55 23.04
CA TYR A 583 25.37 -16.68 22.54
C TYR A 583 26.27 -17.86 22.14
N TYR A 584 27.31 -17.62 21.34
CA TYR A 584 28.24 -18.66 20.90
C TYR A 584 29.24 -19.09 21.98
N GLU A 585 29.51 -18.24 22.97
CA GLU A 585 30.28 -18.58 24.16
C GLU A 585 29.54 -19.65 24.99
N LYS A 586 28.24 -19.46 25.22
CA LYS A 586 27.38 -20.45 25.89
C LYS A 586 27.32 -21.78 25.13
N LYS A 587 27.40 -21.74 23.80
CA LYS A 587 27.49 -22.95 22.95
C LYS A 587 28.90 -23.59 22.91
N LYS A 588 29.89 -23.03 23.61
CA LYS A 588 31.31 -23.48 23.59
C LYS A 588 31.93 -23.48 22.19
N LYS A 589 31.49 -22.55 21.33
CA LYS A 589 32.00 -22.38 19.95
C LYS A 589 32.77 -21.08 19.74
N LEU A 590 32.70 -20.16 20.69
CA LEU A 590 33.39 -18.87 20.62
C LEU A 590 34.87 -19.00 20.96
N ILE A 591 35.70 -18.27 20.21
CA ILE A 591 37.12 -18.10 20.45
C ILE A 591 37.45 -16.62 20.44
N ARG A 592 38.01 -16.15 21.55
CA ARG A 592 38.39 -14.74 21.73
C ARG A 592 39.85 -14.56 21.32
N ILE A 593 40.10 -13.65 20.39
CA ILE A 593 41.45 -13.27 19.95
C ILE A 593 41.67 -11.80 20.30
N GLN A 594 42.65 -11.52 21.16
CA GLN A 594 43.04 -10.16 21.50
C GLN A 594 43.73 -9.48 20.30
N ALA A 595 43.06 -8.54 19.65
CA ALA A 595 43.50 -7.97 18.37
C ALA A 595 44.12 -6.57 18.48
N ASN A 596 44.79 -6.31 19.62
CA ASN A 596 45.47 -5.04 19.91
C ASN A 596 46.89 -4.96 19.31
N GLY A 597 47.54 -6.10 19.08
CA GLY A 597 48.93 -6.18 18.58
C GLY A 597 49.08 -6.00 17.07
N SER A 598 50.26 -6.37 16.56
CA SER A 598 50.58 -6.41 15.13
C SER A 598 49.73 -7.44 14.38
N ILE A 599 49.65 -7.31 13.05
CA ILE A 599 48.86 -8.21 12.22
C ILE A 599 49.37 -9.65 12.35
N GLU A 600 50.69 -9.82 12.43
CA GLU A 600 51.40 -11.10 12.53
C GLU A 600 51.16 -11.79 13.88
N GLU A 601 51.21 -11.05 15.00
CA GLU A 601 50.91 -11.59 16.34
C GLU A 601 49.47 -12.08 16.43
N VAL A 602 48.53 -11.27 15.92
CA VAL A 602 47.11 -11.63 15.89
C VAL A 602 46.88 -12.85 15.01
N PHE A 603 47.55 -12.92 13.85
CA PHE A 603 47.44 -14.07 12.96
C PHE A 603 48.00 -15.35 13.60
N ALA A 604 49.12 -15.28 14.32
CA ALA A 604 49.69 -16.43 15.02
C ALA A 604 48.71 -17.01 16.06
N MET A 605 47.96 -16.16 16.78
CA MET A 605 46.91 -16.61 17.69
C MET A 605 45.75 -17.31 16.97
N VAL A 606 45.34 -16.78 15.81
CA VAL A 606 44.32 -17.42 14.97
C VAL A 606 44.79 -18.78 14.48
N VAL A 607 46.02 -18.88 14.00
CA VAL A 607 46.62 -20.13 13.50
C VAL A 607 46.64 -21.21 14.57
N LYS A 608 47.09 -20.88 15.79
CA LYS A 608 47.09 -21.80 16.93
C LYS A 608 45.72 -22.43 17.16
N HIS A 609 44.65 -21.64 17.00
CA HIS A 609 43.30 -22.12 17.14
C HIS A 609 42.82 -22.95 15.92
N LEU A 610 42.94 -22.41 14.71
CA LEU A 610 42.44 -23.04 13.49
C LEU A 610 43.15 -24.37 13.19
N ASP A 611 44.46 -24.47 13.43
CA ASP A 611 45.20 -25.72 13.26
C ASP A 611 44.61 -26.83 14.17
N THR A 612 44.20 -26.49 15.39
CA THR A 612 43.55 -27.44 16.32
C THR A 612 42.16 -27.86 15.83
N VAL A 613 41.33 -26.90 15.42
CA VAL A 613 39.93 -27.15 15.04
C VAL A 613 39.80 -27.88 13.70
N ILE A 614 40.69 -27.58 12.75
CA ILE A 614 40.71 -28.25 11.44
C ILE A 614 41.29 -29.67 11.56
N ALA A 615 42.24 -29.91 12.46
CA ALA A 615 42.80 -31.26 12.70
C ALA A 615 41.80 -32.22 13.38
N THR A 616 40.83 -31.69 14.13
CA THR A 616 39.80 -32.49 14.80
C THR A 616 38.65 -32.78 13.81
N LYS A 617 38.80 -33.87 13.04
CA LYS A 617 37.78 -34.37 12.10
C LYS A 617 36.51 -34.79 12.82
#